data_AF-A0A2V7YKB7-F1
#
_entry.id   AF-A0A2V7YKB7-F1
#
_cell.length_a   1.000
_cell.length_b   1.000
_cell.length_c   1.000
_cell.angle_alpha   90.00
_cell.angle_beta   90.00
_cell.angle_gamma   90.00
#
_symmetry.space_group_name_H-M   'P 1'
#
loop_
_entity.id
_entity.type
_entity.pdbx_description
1 polymer ?
#
loop_
_entity_poly.entity_id
_entity_poly.type
_entity_poly.pdbx_seq_one_letter_code
_entity_poly.pdbx_strand_id
1 'polypeptide(L)'
;EKHGKKMMRLVARADRAKLRKQGVRFEIKPWKDSEILWEKCVPEDGAELGPENLGETPHHIRRTGQIVPMKMTDYGVFAAKEREDVPYAFLIDATAQNVAANLLTHGVVLEKLTRETTFAAEQFVIRDTERSEHAFQGHNELTLTGKWKSRDETFPAGTYVVRMNQPLGRLAFYLLDPRSDDGLFDWNFFDSMLDAKVAPVRRITKPAAIDATIVSEK
;
A
#
# COMPACT_ATOMS: atom_id res chain seq x y z
N GLU A 1 20.73 20.72 -2.45
CA GLU A 1 21.77 19.66 -2.38
C GLU A 1 22.02 19.06 -0.98
N LYS A 2 22.26 19.87 0.07
CA LYS A 2 22.64 19.39 1.44
C LYS A 2 21.65 18.41 2.08
N HIS A 3 20.34 18.62 1.89
CA HIS A 3 19.31 17.75 2.47
C HIS A 3 19.08 16.46 1.67
N GLY A 4 19.37 16.45 0.37
CA GLY A 4 19.22 15.27 -0.49
C GLY A 4 20.13 14.12 -0.06
N LYS A 5 21.43 14.39 0.16
CA LYS A 5 22.39 13.38 0.65
C LYS A 5 22.02 12.82 2.03
N LYS A 6 21.38 13.63 2.88
CA LYS A 6 20.88 13.18 4.19
C LYS A 6 19.67 12.27 4.02
N MET A 7 18.73 12.65 3.15
CA MET A 7 17.53 11.87 2.85
C MET A 7 17.89 10.51 2.27
N MET A 8 18.76 10.46 1.24
CA MET A 8 19.23 9.20 0.65
C MET A 8 19.90 8.28 1.67
N ARG A 9 20.69 8.83 2.60
CA ARG A 9 21.29 8.04 3.69
C ARG A 9 20.25 7.49 4.66
N LEU A 10 19.24 8.27 5.02
CA LEU A 10 18.17 7.82 5.91
C LEU A 10 17.34 6.72 5.27
N VAL A 11 17.00 6.87 3.98
CA VAL A 11 16.29 5.86 3.18
C VAL A 11 17.11 4.58 3.11
N ALA A 12 18.37 4.65 2.65
CA ALA A 12 19.24 3.47 2.56
C ALA A 12 19.45 2.77 3.91
N ARG A 13 19.50 3.53 5.02
CA ARG A 13 19.56 2.95 6.37
C ARG A 13 18.26 2.24 6.74
N ALA A 14 17.11 2.83 6.41
CA ALA A 14 15.83 2.19 6.63
C ALA A 14 15.75 0.89 5.82
N ASP A 15 16.08 0.92 4.53
CA ASP A 15 16.02 -0.24 3.62
C ASP A 15 16.87 -1.43 4.09
N ARG A 16 18.03 -1.16 4.69
CA ARG A 16 18.89 -2.21 5.29
C ARG A 16 18.40 -2.73 6.64
N ALA A 17 17.48 -2.04 7.31
CA ALA A 17 17.02 -2.45 8.62
C ALA A 17 16.10 -3.68 8.51
N LYS A 18 16.31 -4.65 9.41
CA LYS A 18 15.48 -5.85 9.49
C LYS A 18 14.01 -5.48 9.67
N LEU A 19 13.16 -5.95 8.76
CA LEU A 19 11.73 -5.77 8.81
C LEU A 19 11.13 -6.73 9.86
N ARG A 20 10.29 -6.19 10.75
CA ARG A 20 9.56 -6.98 11.76
C ARG A 20 8.05 -6.83 11.56
N LYS A 21 7.52 -5.65 11.84
CA LYS A 21 6.11 -5.31 11.62
C LYS A 21 5.96 -4.07 10.75
N GLN A 22 5.17 -4.18 9.69
CA GLN A 22 4.83 -3.05 8.81
C GLN A 22 3.34 -2.76 8.89
N GLY A 23 2.96 -1.52 8.55
CA GLY A 23 1.55 -1.16 8.41
C GLY A 23 1.00 -1.75 7.12
N VAL A 24 -0.24 -2.22 7.18
CA VAL A 24 -1.01 -2.66 6.00
C VAL A 24 -2.16 -1.71 5.73
N ARG A 25 -2.77 -1.17 6.79
CA ARG A 25 -3.79 -0.12 6.68
C ARG A 25 -3.37 1.14 7.38
N PHE A 26 -3.70 2.28 6.80
CA PHE A 26 -3.28 3.59 7.29
C PHE A 26 -4.47 4.52 7.45
N GLU A 27 -4.33 5.45 8.38
CA GLU A 27 -5.27 6.55 8.55
C GLU A 27 -4.52 7.87 8.64
N ILE A 28 -5.12 8.90 8.08
CA ILE A 28 -4.61 10.26 8.17
C ILE A 28 -4.84 10.77 9.59
N LYS A 29 -3.78 11.26 10.24
CA LYS A 29 -3.80 11.86 11.58
C LYS A 29 -3.29 13.29 11.55
N PRO A 30 -3.80 14.16 12.44
CA PRO A 30 -3.23 15.50 12.62
C PRO A 30 -1.79 15.39 13.12
N TRP A 31 -0.91 16.23 12.58
CA TRP A 31 0.51 16.26 12.94
C TRP A 31 0.85 17.44 13.86
N LYS A 32 0.74 18.66 13.33
CA LYS A 32 1.02 19.90 14.03
C LYS A 32 0.28 21.05 13.36
N ASP A 33 0.01 22.10 14.12
CA ASP A 33 -0.44 23.34 13.51
C ASP A 33 0.74 23.99 12.79
N SER A 34 0.51 24.34 11.53
CA SER A 34 1.47 25.03 10.69
C SER A 34 0.88 26.35 10.22
N GLU A 35 1.73 27.37 10.15
CA GLU A 35 1.36 28.63 9.52
C GLU A 35 1.50 28.48 8.01
N ILE A 36 0.38 28.64 7.31
CA ILE A 36 0.35 28.69 5.85
C ILE A 36 0.05 30.11 5.40
N LEU A 37 0.64 30.49 4.26
CA LEU A 37 0.29 31.73 3.59
C LEU A 37 -0.99 31.50 2.79
N TRP A 38 -2.07 32.18 3.18
CA TRP A 38 -3.38 32.04 2.56
C TRP A 38 -3.87 33.38 2.03
N GLU A 39 -4.53 33.39 0.88
CA GLU A 39 -5.16 34.61 0.38
C GLU A 39 -6.44 34.90 1.15
N LYS A 40 -6.52 36.08 1.75
CA LYS A 40 -7.74 36.52 2.44
C LYS A 40 -8.87 36.66 1.42
N CYS A 41 -10.00 36.08 1.76
CA CYS A 41 -11.23 36.08 0.98
C CYS A 41 -12.32 36.82 1.76
N VAL A 42 -13.12 37.64 1.07
CA VAL A 42 -14.28 38.32 1.66
C VAL A 42 -15.54 38.00 0.85
N PRO A 43 -16.73 37.95 1.46
CA PRO A 43 -17.98 37.85 0.70
C PRO A 43 -18.08 39.00 -0.31
N GLU A 44 -18.65 38.74 -1.48
CA GLU A 44 -18.96 39.79 -2.46
C GLU A 44 -20.13 40.66 -1.96
N ASP A 45 -20.10 41.97 -2.25
CA ASP A 45 -21.05 42.94 -1.70
C ASP A 45 -22.50 42.60 -2.13
N GLY A 46 -23.38 42.32 -1.16
CA GLY A 46 -24.79 41.97 -1.37
C GLY A 46 -25.20 40.57 -0.87
N ALA A 47 -24.27 39.75 -0.38
CA ALA A 47 -24.59 38.47 0.26
C ALA A 47 -24.94 38.66 1.75
N GLU A 48 -26.22 38.84 2.08
CA GLU A 48 -26.69 38.71 3.47
C GLU A 48 -26.66 37.24 3.89
N LEU A 49 -25.82 36.91 4.88
CA LEU A 49 -25.90 35.66 5.62
C LEU A 49 -27.08 35.77 6.60
N GLY A 50 -28.28 35.43 6.12
CA GLY A 50 -29.41 35.15 6.99
C GLY A 50 -29.11 33.94 7.91
N PRO A 51 -29.67 33.89 9.14
CA PRO A 51 -29.47 32.79 10.07
C PRO A 51 -29.90 31.42 9.54
N GLU A 52 -30.70 31.38 8.47
CA GLU A 52 -31.09 30.19 7.70
C GLU A 52 -29.96 29.57 6.85
N ASN A 53 -28.85 30.27 6.61
CA ASN A 53 -27.77 29.83 5.72
C ASN A 53 -26.53 29.29 6.48
N LEU A 54 -26.72 28.87 7.73
CA LEU A 54 -25.66 28.32 8.58
C LEU A 54 -25.26 26.90 8.12
N GLY A 55 -24.57 26.82 6.98
CA GLY A 55 -24.14 25.57 6.35
C GLY A 55 -23.88 25.65 4.85
N GLU A 56 -24.34 26.73 4.18
CA GLU A 56 -24.12 26.93 2.76
C GLU A 56 -22.96 27.91 2.54
N THR A 57 -21.92 27.44 1.85
CA THR A 57 -20.79 28.29 1.41
C THR A 57 -21.32 29.50 0.63
N PRO A 58 -20.86 30.73 0.92
CA PRO A 58 -21.21 31.90 0.10
C PRO A 58 -20.85 31.61 -1.36
N HIS A 59 -21.84 31.61 -2.25
CA HIS A 59 -21.64 31.25 -3.67
C HIS A 59 -20.70 32.22 -4.42
N HIS A 60 -20.39 33.38 -3.83
CA HIS A 60 -19.51 34.38 -4.41
C HIS A 60 -18.54 34.95 -3.37
N ILE A 61 -17.28 34.54 -3.48
CA ILE A 61 -16.16 34.96 -2.63
C ILE A 61 -15.23 35.85 -3.47
N ARG A 62 -14.98 37.08 -3.00
CA ARG A 62 -14.00 37.98 -3.62
C ARG A 62 -12.61 37.77 -3.01
N ARG A 63 -11.67 37.44 -3.88
CA ARG A 63 -10.23 37.39 -3.58
C ARG A 63 -9.72 38.81 -3.33
N THR A 64 -9.03 39.02 -2.21
CA THR A 64 -8.58 40.37 -1.81
C THR A 64 -7.19 40.73 -2.33
N GLY A 65 -6.42 39.77 -2.85
CA GLY A 65 -5.00 39.93 -3.17
C GLY A 65 -4.09 40.01 -1.93
N GLN A 66 -4.66 40.01 -0.72
CA GLN A 66 -3.91 40.10 0.52
C GLN A 66 -3.54 38.70 1.03
N ILE A 67 -2.25 38.38 1.04
CA ILE A 67 -1.73 37.15 1.67
C ILE A 67 -1.62 37.37 3.18
N VAL A 68 -2.25 36.50 3.96
CA VAL A 68 -2.21 36.52 5.42
C VAL A 68 -1.72 35.18 5.96
N PRO A 69 -0.95 35.17 7.07
CA PRO A 69 -0.62 33.93 7.76
C PRO A 69 -1.88 33.38 8.43
N MET A 70 -2.20 32.12 8.14
CA MET A 70 -3.30 31.39 8.77
C MET A 70 -2.74 30.13 9.43
N LYS A 71 -3.12 29.88 10.68
CA LYS A 71 -2.81 28.62 11.36
C LYS A 71 -3.80 27.57 10.89
N MET A 72 -3.28 26.50 10.30
CA MET A 72 -4.05 25.33 9.91
C MET A 72 -3.40 24.08 10.49
N THR A 73 -4.21 23.14 10.96
CA THR A 73 -3.71 21.83 11.38
C THR A 73 -3.24 21.06 10.15
N ASP A 74 -1.98 20.65 10.15
CA ASP A 74 -1.38 19.81 9.12
C ASP A 74 -1.80 18.35 9.34
N TYR A 75 -2.39 17.74 8.31
CA TYR A 75 -2.80 16.33 8.29
C TYR A 75 -1.82 15.46 7.47
N GLY A 76 -0.51 15.73 7.58
CA GLY A 76 0.54 15.02 6.85
C GLY A 76 1.00 13.68 7.44
N VAL A 77 0.37 13.18 8.51
CA VAL A 77 0.79 11.90 9.15
C VAL A 77 -0.13 10.76 8.72
N PHE A 78 0.46 9.74 8.12
CA PHE A 78 -0.22 8.46 7.83
C PHE A 78 0.16 7.45 8.90
N ALA A 79 -0.72 7.30 9.90
CA ALA A 79 -0.51 6.37 11.01
C ALA A 79 -1.03 4.98 10.63
N ALA A 80 -0.26 3.94 10.93
CA ALA A 80 -0.71 2.57 10.69
C ALA A 80 -1.86 2.22 11.64
N LYS A 81 -3.04 1.99 11.07
CA LYS A 81 -4.25 1.51 11.75
C LYS A 81 -4.19 0.01 11.99
N GLU A 82 -3.64 -0.74 11.03
CA GLU A 82 -3.39 -2.18 11.13
C GLU A 82 -1.94 -2.49 10.80
N ARG A 83 -1.35 -3.44 11.53
CA ARG A 83 0.03 -3.88 11.33
C ARG A 83 0.10 -5.39 11.28
N GLU A 84 1.03 -5.88 10.50
CA GLU A 84 1.26 -7.31 10.31
C GLU A 84 2.77 -7.62 10.35
N ASP A 85 3.09 -8.85 10.76
CA ASP A 85 4.45 -9.36 10.75
C ASP A 85 4.93 -9.62 9.31
N VAL A 86 6.12 -9.12 8.98
CA VAL A 86 6.72 -9.31 7.67
C VAL A 86 7.19 -10.76 7.55
N PRO A 87 6.70 -11.52 6.55
CA PRO A 87 7.10 -12.91 6.38
C PRO A 87 8.55 -13.03 5.91
N TYR A 88 9.07 -14.25 5.87
CA TYR A 88 10.34 -14.55 5.24
C TYR A 88 10.27 -14.35 3.72
N ALA A 89 9.21 -14.86 3.08
CA ALA A 89 8.94 -14.68 1.66
C ALA A 89 7.44 -14.77 1.34
N PHE A 90 7.03 -14.14 0.23
CA PHE A 90 5.75 -14.41 -0.42
C PHE A 90 5.96 -15.38 -1.58
N LEU A 91 4.93 -16.17 -1.86
CA LEU A 91 4.83 -17.09 -2.98
C LEU A 91 3.59 -16.73 -3.81
N ILE A 92 3.76 -16.68 -5.13
CA ILE A 92 2.71 -16.30 -6.08
C ILE A 92 2.74 -17.30 -7.24
N ASP A 93 1.57 -17.75 -7.68
CA ASP A 93 1.48 -18.72 -8.77
C ASP A 93 2.11 -18.19 -10.07
N ALA A 94 2.68 -19.08 -10.87
CA ALA A 94 3.35 -18.74 -12.12
C ALA A 94 2.43 -18.09 -13.17
N THR A 95 1.12 -18.31 -13.06
CA THR A 95 0.09 -17.71 -13.93
C THR A 95 -0.15 -16.23 -13.67
N ALA A 96 0.29 -15.70 -12.52
CA ALA A 96 0.18 -14.28 -12.13
C ALA A 96 1.19 -13.37 -12.86
N GLN A 97 1.21 -13.42 -14.20
CA GLN A 97 2.22 -12.74 -15.01
C GLN A 97 2.14 -11.21 -14.90
N ASN A 98 0.93 -10.65 -14.79
CA ASN A 98 0.69 -9.22 -14.59
C ASN A 98 1.24 -8.72 -13.24
N VAL A 99 1.05 -9.48 -12.17
CA VAL A 99 1.60 -9.21 -10.84
C VAL A 99 3.13 -9.26 -10.89
N ALA A 100 3.69 -10.30 -11.50
CA ALA A 100 5.14 -10.43 -11.66
C ALA A 100 5.74 -9.25 -12.45
N ALA A 101 5.12 -8.85 -13.55
CA ALA A 101 5.56 -7.72 -14.36
C ALA A 101 5.48 -6.39 -13.60
N ASN A 102 4.43 -6.18 -12.79
CA ASN A 102 4.31 -4.98 -11.96
C ASN A 102 5.42 -4.92 -10.88
N LEU A 103 5.67 -6.03 -10.18
CA LEU A 103 6.75 -6.11 -9.18
C LEU A 103 8.11 -5.80 -9.80
N LEU A 104 8.40 -6.35 -10.98
CA LEU A 104 9.62 -6.09 -11.74
C LEU A 104 9.72 -4.61 -12.16
N THR A 105 8.61 -4.00 -12.59
CA THR A 105 8.55 -2.56 -12.93
C THR A 105 8.93 -1.67 -11.73
N HIS A 106 8.55 -2.07 -10.52
CA HIS A 106 8.96 -1.40 -9.29
C HIS A 106 10.42 -1.68 -8.88
N GLY A 107 11.12 -2.60 -9.57
CA GLY A 107 12.48 -3.03 -9.25
C GLY A 107 12.56 -4.06 -8.12
N VAL A 108 11.45 -4.69 -7.74
CA VAL A 108 11.43 -5.75 -6.73
C VAL A 108 12.15 -6.97 -7.30
N VAL A 109 13.10 -7.52 -6.53
CA VAL A 109 13.78 -8.75 -6.89
C VAL A 109 12.79 -9.91 -6.79
N LEU A 110 12.56 -10.54 -7.93
CA LEU A 110 11.65 -11.67 -8.11
C LEU A 110 12.46 -12.92 -8.44
N GLU A 111 12.15 -14.03 -7.79
CA GLU A 111 12.75 -15.34 -8.06
C GLU A 111 11.69 -16.33 -8.54
N LYS A 112 12.10 -17.45 -9.15
CA LYS A 112 11.24 -18.60 -9.50
C LYS A 112 11.77 -19.88 -8.89
N LEU A 113 10.90 -20.69 -8.29
CA LEU A 113 11.26 -22.03 -7.81
C LEU A 113 11.82 -22.88 -8.94
N THR A 114 12.94 -23.56 -8.71
CA THR A 114 13.58 -24.42 -9.72
C THR A 114 13.00 -25.82 -9.77
N ARG A 115 12.31 -26.24 -8.71
CA ARG A 115 11.68 -27.55 -8.57
C ARG A 115 10.42 -27.45 -7.72
N GLU A 116 9.57 -28.46 -7.83
CA GLU A 116 8.45 -28.61 -6.91
C GLU A 116 8.97 -28.71 -5.47
N THR A 117 8.35 -27.99 -4.54
CA THR A 117 8.76 -27.99 -3.12
C THR A 117 7.55 -27.78 -2.22
N THR A 118 7.47 -28.55 -1.14
CA THR A 118 6.46 -28.38 -0.09
C THR A 118 6.99 -27.45 1.00
N PHE A 119 6.21 -26.43 1.34
CA PHE A 119 6.53 -25.51 2.43
C PHE A 119 5.43 -25.51 3.48
N ALA A 120 5.83 -25.31 4.74
CA ALA A 120 4.94 -24.85 5.79
C ALA A 120 4.61 -23.36 5.57
N ALA A 121 3.60 -23.12 4.73
CA ALA A 121 3.19 -21.80 4.31
C ALA A 121 1.99 -21.31 5.14
N GLU A 122 1.57 -20.08 4.88
CA GLU A 122 0.30 -19.53 5.33
C GLU A 122 -0.49 -19.04 4.13
N GLN A 123 -1.79 -19.32 4.15
CA GLN A 123 -2.76 -18.79 3.19
C GLN A 123 -3.61 -17.72 3.86
N PHE A 124 -3.94 -16.66 3.13
CA PHE A 124 -4.84 -15.64 3.64
C PHE A 124 -6.28 -16.06 3.40
N VAL A 125 -7.00 -16.31 4.49
CA VAL A 125 -8.43 -16.64 4.46
C VAL A 125 -9.24 -15.36 4.58
N ILE A 126 -9.99 -15.08 3.53
CA ILE A 126 -10.84 -13.89 3.41
C ILE A 126 -12.05 -14.05 4.32
N ARG A 127 -12.37 -12.99 5.06
CA ARG A 127 -13.58 -12.88 5.88
C ARG A 127 -14.62 -12.05 5.15
N ASP A 128 -14.25 -10.84 4.75
CA ASP A 128 -15.11 -9.90 4.01
C ASP A 128 -14.38 -9.34 2.80
N THR A 129 -15.15 -9.04 1.77
CA THR A 129 -14.70 -8.43 0.52
C THR A 129 -15.63 -7.26 0.21
N GLU A 130 -15.07 -6.08 0.02
CA GLU A 130 -15.78 -4.87 -0.38
C GLU A 130 -15.14 -4.33 -1.64
N ARG A 131 -15.96 -4.01 -2.65
CA ARG A 131 -15.50 -3.45 -3.92
C ARG A 131 -16.16 -2.10 -4.10
N SER A 132 -15.37 -1.08 -4.42
CA SER A 132 -15.89 0.27 -4.65
C SER A 132 -16.88 0.27 -5.82
N GLU A 133 -18.02 0.94 -5.64
CA GLU A 133 -19.04 1.11 -6.68
C GLU A 133 -18.55 2.03 -7.81
N HIS A 134 -17.67 2.97 -7.48
CA HIS A 134 -17.12 3.94 -8.43
C HIS A 134 -15.67 3.61 -8.75
N ALA A 135 -15.35 3.58 -10.04
CA ALA A 135 -13.99 3.36 -10.48
C ALA A 135 -13.12 4.59 -10.19
N PHE A 136 -11.99 4.38 -9.53
CA PHE A 136 -10.91 5.35 -9.39
C PHE A 136 -9.79 5.01 -10.37
N GLN A 137 -9.46 5.92 -11.28
CA GLN A 137 -8.47 5.70 -12.33
C GLN A 137 -8.68 4.42 -13.18
N GLY A 138 -9.94 3.97 -13.32
CA GLY A 138 -10.29 2.75 -14.05
C GLY A 138 -10.25 1.47 -13.22
N HIS A 139 -10.02 1.57 -11.91
CA HIS A 139 -10.01 0.44 -10.97
C HIS A 139 -11.18 0.54 -10.00
N ASN A 140 -11.85 -0.59 -9.77
CA ASN A 140 -12.85 -0.71 -8.71
C ASN A 140 -12.14 -1.27 -7.48
N GLU A 141 -11.59 -0.35 -6.68
CA GLU A 141 -10.76 -0.64 -5.52
C GLU A 141 -11.37 -1.76 -4.65
N LEU A 142 -10.50 -2.68 -4.21
CA LEU A 142 -10.89 -3.90 -3.52
C LEU A 142 -10.32 -3.93 -2.10
N THR A 143 -11.21 -3.77 -1.14
CA THR A 143 -10.90 -3.89 0.28
C THR A 143 -11.18 -5.31 0.78
N LEU A 144 -10.13 -6.01 1.24
CA LEU A 144 -10.26 -7.33 1.87
C LEU A 144 -10.01 -7.28 3.37
N THR A 145 -10.78 -8.05 4.12
CA THR A 145 -10.47 -8.38 5.53
C THR A 145 -10.30 -9.89 5.67
N GLY A 146 -9.53 -10.33 6.66
CA GLY A 146 -9.23 -11.74 6.82
C GLY A 146 -8.06 -12.00 7.72
N LYS A 147 -7.55 -13.23 7.68
CA LYS A 147 -6.39 -13.65 8.48
C LYS A 147 -5.58 -14.73 7.78
N TRP A 148 -4.28 -14.68 8.04
CA TRP A 148 -3.36 -15.74 7.66
C TRP A 148 -3.61 -17.01 8.48
N LYS A 149 -3.62 -18.17 7.83
CA LYS A 149 -3.71 -19.49 8.45
C LYS A 149 -2.62 -20.39 7.92
N SER A 150 -1.92 -21.09 8.81
CA SER A 150 -0.88 -22.05 8.44
C SER A 150 -1.46 -23.24 7.69
N ARG A 151 -0.73 -23.67 6.67
CA ARG A 151 -1.05 -24.83 5.83
C ARG A 151 0.21 -25.31 5.14
N ASP A 152 0.44 -26.62 5.18
CA ASP A 152 1.47 -27.23 4.33
C ASP A 152 0.92 -27.31 2.90
N GLU A 153 1.67 -26.74 1.96
CA GLU A 153 1.26 -26.63 0.56
C GLU A 153 2.46 -26.93 -0.35
N THR A 154 2.19 -27.66 -1.42
CA THR A 154 3.18 -28.00 -2.44
C THR A 154 3.08 -27.01 -3.57
N PHE A 155 4.22 -26.41 -3.92
CA PHE A 155 4.32 -25.40 -4.95
C PHE A 155 5.08 -25.97 -6.14
N PRO A 156 4.56 -25.87 -7.37
CA PRO A 156 5.25 -26.37 -8.56
C PRO A 156 6.49 -25.53 -8.88
N ALA A 157 7.39 -26.09 -9.69
CA ALA A 157 8.47 -25.33 -10.30
C ALA A 157 7.90 -24.14 -11.10
N GLY A 158 8.61 -23.01 -11.09
CA GLY A 158 8.17 -21.78 -11.73
C GLY A 158 7.32 -20.85 -10.85
N THR A 159 6.86 -21.30 -9.68
CA THR A 159 6.20 -20.43 -8.68
C THR A 159 7.10 -19.23 -8.37
N TYR A 160 6.53 -18.03 -8.40
CA TYR A 160 7.26 -16.82 -8.06
C TYR A 160 7.52 -16.74 -6.56
N VAL A 161 8.73 -16.32 -6.20
CA VAL A 161 9.18 -16.13 -4.83
C VAL A 161 9.65 -14.69 -4.66
N VAL A 162 9.10 -14.00 -3.67
CA VAL A 162 9.50 -12.64 -3.31
C VAL A 162 10.06 -12.69 -1.90
N ARG A 163 11.38 -12.65 -1.75
CA ARG A 163 12.02 -12.65 -0.43
C ARG A 163 11.89 -11.27 0.21
N MET A 164 11.59 -11.20 1.50
CA MET A 164 11.46 -9.91 2.19
C MET A 164 12.79 -9.30 2.65
N ASN A 165 13.87 -10.09 2.60
CA ASN A 165 15.23 -9.61 2.89
C ASN A 165 15.89 -9.00 1.64
N GLN A 166 15.28 -7.94 1.11
CA GLN A 166 15.78 -7.18 -0.03
C GLN A 166 15.54 -5.68 0.19
N PRO A 167 16.25 -4.77 -0.53
CA PRO A 167 16.13 -3.32 -0.33
C PRO A 167 14.69 -2.81 -0.40
N LEU A 168 13.90 -3.32 -1.36
CA LEU A 168 12.49 -2.95 -1.56
C LEU A 168 11.51 -3.83 -0.77
N GLY A 169 11.96 -4.54 0.27
CA GLY A 169 11.13 -5.45 1.04
C GLY A 169 9.90 -4.79 1.69
N ARG A 170 9.99 -3.50 2.06
CA ARG A 170 8.83 -2.74 2.58
C ARG A 170 7.76 -2.53 1.52
N LEU A 171 8.19 -2.13 0.33
CA LEU A 171 7.29 -1.92 -0.81
C LEU A 171 6.68 -3.25 -1.23
N ALA A 172 7.49 -4.29 -1.41
CA ALA A 172 7.02 -5.62 -1.77
C ALA A 172 6.00 -6.17 -0.74
N PHE A 173 6.24 -5.96 0.55
CA PHE A 173 5.29 -6.32 1.59
C PHE A 173 3.96 -5.56 1.45
N TYR A 174 4.03 -4.25 1.24
CA TYR A 174 2.85 -3.40 1.11
C TYR A 174 2.04 -3.73 -0.16
N LEU A 175 2.72 -4.05 -1.27
CA LEU A 175 2.07 -4.44 -2.52
C LEU A 175 1.39 -5.82 -2.44
N LEU A 176 1.95 -6.75 -1.65
CA LEU A 176 1.52 -8.15 -1.65
C LEU A 176 0.61 -8.55 -0.48
N ASP A 177 0.52 -7.78 0.61
CA ASP A 177 -0.44 -8.08 1.67
C ASP A 177 -1.89 -7.83 1.16
N PRO A 178 -2.80 -8.82 1.26
CA PRO A 178 -4.17 -8.69 0.73
C PRO A 178 -5.00 -7.58 1.37
N ARG A 179 -4.63 -7.09 2.56
CA ARG A 179 -5.38 -6.04 3.28
C ARG A 179 -4.82 -4.64 3.01
N SER A 180 -3.79 -4.52 2.19
CA SER A 180 -3.13 -3.26 1.94
C SER A 180 -4.05 -2.25 1.24
N ASP A 181 -4.11 -1.02 1.75
CA ASP A 181 -4.99 0.04 1.22
C ASP A 181 -4.57 0.55 -0.19
N ASP A 182 -3.35 0.27 -0.63
CA ASP A 182 -2.80 0.69 -1.93
C ASP A 182 -1.91 -0.44 -2.49
N GLY A 183 -2.38 -1.68 -2.29
CA GLY A 183 -1.71 -2.90 -2.72
C GLY A 183 -2.25 -3.46 -4.04
N LEU A 184 -1.62 -4.50 -4.55
CA LEU A 184 -2.01 -5.11 -5.83
C LEU A 184 -3.39 -5.78 -5.79
N PHE A 185 -3.89 -6.12 -4.61
CA PHE A 185 -5.26 -6.55 -4.42
C PHE A 185 -6.24 -5.40 -4.64
N ASP A 186 -5.98 -4.26 -4.00
CA ASP A 186 -6.80 -3.07 -4.10
C ASP A 186 -6.90 -2.59 -5.55
N TRP A 187 -5.78 -2.54 -6.27
CA TRP A 187 -5.71 -2.20 -7.70
C TRP A 187 -6.14 -3.31 -8.68
N ASN A 188 -6.84 -4.34 -8.21
CA ASN A 188 -7.42 -5.41 -9.05
C ASN A 188 -6.42 -6.29 -9.83
N PHE A 189 -5.12 -6.31 -9.51
CA PHE A 189 -4.14 -7.16 -10.22
C PHE A 189 -4.39 -8.66 -10.00
N PHE A 190 -5.00 -9.03 -8.88
CA PHE A 190 -5.30 -10.41 -8.53
C PHE A 190 -6.71 -10.87 -8.93
N ASP A 191 -7.55 -9.99 -9.52
CA ASP A 191 -8.97 -10.26 -9.77
C ASP A 191 -9.23 -11.56 -10.53
N SER A 192 -8.42 -11.86 -11.56
CA SER A 192 -8.58 -13.07 -12.37
C SER A 192 -8.27 -14.38 -11.63
N MET A 193 -7.60 -14.28 -10.47
CA MET A 193 -7.19 -15.42 -9.64
C MET A 193 -7.85 -15.41 -8.26
N LEU A 194 -8.62 -14.37 -7.95
CA LEU A 194 -9.20 -14.17 -6.63
C LEU A 194 -10.37 -15.13 -6.41
N ASP A 195 -10.25 -16.00 -5.41
CA ASP A 195 -11.34 -16.83 -4.91
C ASP A 195 -12.11 -16.11 -3.79
N ALA A 196 -13.38 -16.46 -3.60
CA ALA A 196 -14.22 -15.87 -2.55
C ALA A 196 -13.71 -16.11 -1.12
N LYS A 197 -12.92 -17.17 -0.89
CA LYS A 197 -12.49 -17.58 0.46
C LYS A 197 -10.99 -17.42 0.70
N VAL A 198 -10.17 -17.44 -0.36
CA VAL A 198 -8.71 -17.48 -0.23
C VAL A 198 -8.06 -16.55 -1.25
N ALA A 199 -7.18 -15.68 -0.79
CA ALA A 199 -6.39 -14.84 -1.69
C ALA A 199 -5.29 -15.67 -2.41
N PRO A 200 -4.98 -15.40 -3.70
CA PRO A 200 -3.98 -16.10 -4.52
C PRO A 200 -2.51 -15.75 -4.16
N VAL A 201 -2.23 -15.50 -2.88
CA VAL A 201 -0.89 -15.27 -2.35
C VAL A 201 -0.67 -16.19 -1.16
N ARG A 202 0.53 -16.75 -1.04
CA ARG A 202 0.99 -17.49 0.14
C ARG A 202 2.19 -16.80 0.75
N ARG A 203 2.42 -17.02 2.04
CA ARG A 203 3.63 -16.52 2.71
C ARG A 203 4.30 -17.61 3.51
N ILE A 204 5.63 -17.57 3.56
CA ILE A 204 6.44 -18.40 4.47
C ILE A 204 6.90 -17.47 5.60
N THR A 205 6.59 -17.79 6.85
CA THR A 205 6.95 -16.93 8.00
C THR A 205 8.30 -17.29 8.62
N LYS A 206 8.68 -18.57 8.58
CA LYS A 206 9.96 -19.06 9.13
C LYS A 206 11.03 -19.13 8.04
N PRO A 207 12.32 -18.94 8.37
CA PRO A 207 13.39 -19.18 7.41
C PRO A 207 13.32 -20.60 6.84
N ALA A 208 13.35 -20.71 5.51
CA ALA A 208 13.33 -21.97 4.79
C ALA A 208 14.36 -21.95 3.66
N ALA A 209 14.96 -23.10 3.36
CA ALA A 209 15.75 -23.26 2.15
C ALA A 209 14.80 -23.23 0.95
N ILE A 210 14.97 -22.24 0.07
CA ILE A 210 14.14 -22.07 -1.12
C ILE A 210 15.07 -22.09 -2.32
N ASP A 211 15.04 -23.18 -3.08
CA ASP A 211 15.81 -23.33 -4.31
C ASP A 211 15.10 -22.57 -5.43
N ALA A 212 15.59 -21.37 -5.72
CA ALA A 212 14.99 -20.48 -6.69
C ALA A 212 16.06 -19.70 -7.49
N THR A 213 15.67 -19.25 -8.68
CA THR A 213 16.53 -18.46 -9.58
C THR A 213 15.94 -17.08 -9.80
N ILE A 214 16.78 -16.04 -9.80
CA ILE A 214 16.34 -14.67 -10.02
C ILE A 214 15.78 -14.55 -11.45
N VAL A 215 14.59 -13.97 -11.56
CA VAL A 215 13.99 -13.59 -12.83
C VAL A 215 14.74 -12.34 -13.32
N SER A 216 15.47 -12.47 -14.41
CA SER A 216 16.03 -11.33 -15.13
C SER A 216 15.01 -10.88 -16.19
N GLU A 217 14.78 -9.57 -16.28
CA GLU A 217 14.14 -8.99 -17.46
C GLU A 217 15.02 -9.30 -18.68
N LYS A 218 14.39 -9.71 -19.78
CA LYS A 218 15.03 -9.78 -21.10
C LYS A 218 14.91 -8.44 -21.79
#